data_AF-A0A1M5LUZ9-F1
#
_entry.id   AF-A0A1M5LUZ9-F1
#
_cell.length_a   1.000
_cell.length_b   1.000
_cell.length_c   1.000
_cell.angle_alpha   90.00
_cell.angle_beta   90.00
_cell.angle_gamma   90.00
#
_symmetry.space_group_name_H-M   'P 1'
#
loop_
_entity.id
_entity.type
_entity.pdbx_description
1 polymer ?
#
loop_
_entity_poly.entity_id
_entity_poly.type
_entity_poly.pdbx_seq_one_letter_code
_entity_poly.pdbx_strand_id
1 'polypeptide(L)'
;MNMKRSGLYLFACFFLTVCAPSIAQDYLVTVTGDTIRGELKPLTFGMDKKVQVVGADKKKTTYPMFQVRTYKWKNDFYQPVKGPDGYAFMKVIKSGYLSLFAYQLPNQVTYDGQFLLKKDGKSTEVPNLTFKKAMKNFLEDCPTVADRIDHDELNKRDLYQIVDEYNACIQSKTVDHGKIIAQRAVAEKKLSAWDVLEEKVKGEADFEGKANALEMIQDIKGRISRAEKIPNFVLEGLKSSLTQDTFKQPLEDALKELN
;
A
#
# COMPACT_ATOMS: atom_id res chain seq x y z
N MET A 1 14.28 77.62 29.08
CA MET A 1 15.45 76.81 29.51
C MET A 1 15.01 75.35 29.55
N ASN A 2 15.65 74.50 28.73
CA ASN A 2 15.73 73.02 28.75
C ASN A 2 14.42 72.19 28.84
N MET A 3 13.90 71.54 27.79
CA MET A 3 14.43 70.58 26.78
C MET A 3 14.52 69.12 27.26
N LYS A 4 14.05 68.22 26.38
CA LYS A 4 14.25 66.76 26.21
C LYS A 4 13.11 65.87 26.73
N ARG A 5 12.73 64.75 26.11
CA ARG A 5 12.79 64.16 24.75
C ARG A 5 12.42 62.67 24.96
N SER A 6 11.56 62.14 24.09
CA SER A 6 11.66 60.78 23.51
C SER A 6 11.26 59.54 24.32
N GLY A 7 10.55 58.66 23.62
CA GLY A 7 10.39 57.23 23.90
C GLY A 7 8.93 56.87 24.16
N LEU A 8 8.32 55.86 23.57
CA LEU A 8 8.82 54.79 22.71
C LEU A 8 7.56 54.04 22.24
N TYR A 9 7.54 53.65 20.98
CA TYR A 9 6.69 52.59 20.43
C TYR A 9 6.44 51.47 21.45
N LEU A 10 5.17 51.12 21.72
CA LEU A 10 4.75 49.71 21.84
C LEU A 10 3.22 49.56 22.05
N PHE A 11 2.41 50.17 21.19
CA PHE A 11 1.00 49.75 21.06
C PHE A 11 0.92 48.51 20.15
N ALA A 12 1.74 47.51 20.45
CA ALA A 12 1.64 46.16 19.91
C ALA A 12 0.94 45.30 20.96
N CYS A 13 -0.33 45.61 21.21
CA CYS A 13 -1.23 44.74 21.96
C CYS A 13 -1.37 43.43 21.18
N PHE A 14 -0.50 42.48 21.52
CA PHE A 14 -0.92 41.25 22.17
C PHE A 14 -2.13 40.56 21.49
N PHE A 15 -2.06 40.40 20.16
CA PHE A 15 -2.65 39.23 19.50
C PHE A 15 -1.82 38.00 19.90
N LEU A 16 -1.90 37.66 21.18
CA LEU A 16 -1.52 36.36 21.68
C LEU A 16 -2.58 35.41 21.17
N THR A 17 -2.32 34.91 19.97
CA THR A 17 -2.96 33.74 19.39
C THR A 17 -2.76 32.61 20.39
N VAL A 18 -3.72 32.46 21.30
CA VAL A 18 -3.86 31.28 22.15
C VAL A 18 -4.19 30.14 21.20
N CYS A 19 -3.15 29.53 20.65
CA CYS A 19 -3.23 28.23 20.02
C CYS A 19 -3.57 27.27 21.15
N ALA A 20 -4.86 27.07 21.42
CA ALA A 20 -5.30 26.09 22.39
C ALA A 20 -4.69 24.76 21.97
N PRO A 21 -3.87 24.11 22.82
CA PRO A 21 -3.39 22.78 22.50
C PRO A 21 -4.62 21.89 22.39
N SER A 22 -4.91 21.43 21.18
CA SER A 22 -5.80 20.30 20.95
C SER A 22 -5.22 19.13 21.74
N ILE A 23 -5.66 18.95 22.98
CA ILE A 23 -5.37 17.74 23.74
C ILE A 23 -5.97 16.62 22.91
N ALA A 24 -5.09 15.82 22.29
CA ALA A 24 -5.51 14.71 21.46
C ALA A 24 -6.35 13.78 22.32
N GLN A 25 -7.67 13.82 22.13
CA GLN A 25 -8.61 13.01 22.90
C GLN A 25 -8.45 11.55 22.51
N ASP A 26 -8.47 10.66 23.50
CA ASP A 26 -8.50 9.21 23.26
C ASP A 26 -9.74 8.84 22.42
N TYR A 27 -9.60 7.81 21.59
CA TYR A 27 -10.70 7.37 20.74
C TYR A 27 -10.58 5.90 20.38
N LEU A 28 -11.72 5.30 20.09
CA LEU A 28 -11.86 3.93 19.65
C LEU A 28 -12.48 3.93 18.25
N VAL A 29 -11.96 3.10 17.36
CA VAL A 29 -12.55 2.84 16.04
C VAL A 29 -13.14 1.44 16.07
N THR A 30 -14.42 1.31 15.74
CA THR A 30 -15.10 0.01 15.67
C THR A 30 -14.78 -0.72 14.37
N VAL A 31 -15.13 -2.00 14.29
CA VAL A 31 -15.05 -2.78 13.04
C VAL A 31 -15.96 -2.23 11.93
N THR A 32 -17.04 -1.52 12.28
CA THR A 32 -17.93 -0.81 11.34
C THR A 32 -17.33 0.50 10.82
N GLY A 33 -16.21 0.96 11.39
CA GLY A 33 -15.54 2.21 11.00
C GLY A 33 -15.97 3.43 11.81
N ASP A 34 -16.89 3.28 12.76
CA ASP A 34 -17.33 4.36 13.63
C ASP A 34 -16.21 4.77 14.59
N THR A 35 -16.01 6.07 14.74
CA THR A 35 -15.03 6.62 15.69
C THR A 35 -15.75 7.15 16.92
N ILE A 36 -15.50 6.51 18.06
CA ILE A 36 -16.08 6.85 19.36
C ILE A 36 -15.03 7.58 20.18
N ARG A 37 -15.32 8.81 20.58
CA ARG A 37 -14.40 9.66 21.37
C ARG A 37 -14.84 9.70 22.83
N GLY A 38 -13.88 9.68 23.75
CA GLY A 38 -14.15 9.70 25.18
C GLY A 38 -12.94 9.26 25.99
N GLU A 39 -13.07 9.25 27.32
CA GLU A 39 -12.03 8.67 28.17
C GLU A 39 -12.05 7.14 27.99
N LEU A 40 -10.92 6.57 27.59
CA LEU A 40 -10.80 5.12 27.40
C LEU A 40 -10.28 4.43 28.66
N LYS A 41 -10.91 3.29 28.99
CA LYS A 41 -10.44 2.35 30.02
C LYS A 41 -10.29 0.97 29.38
N PRO A 42 -9.11 0.65 28.84
CA PRO A 42 -8.80 -0.69 28.37
C PRO A 42 -8.84 -1.68 29.53
N LEU A 43 -9.58 -2.77 29.37
CA LEU A 43 -9.63 -3.89 30.30
C LEU A 43 -8.96 -5.06 29.60
N THR A 44 -7.64 -5.17 29.78
CA THR A 44 -6.78 -6.14 29.11
C THR A 44 -6.56 -7.43 29.90
N PHE A 45 -7.08 -7.50 31.13
CA PHE A 45 -6.97 -8.65 32.02
C PHE A 45 -8.18 -9.59 31.92
N GLY A 46 -7.95 -10.89 32.15
CA GLY A 46 -8.97 -11.93 32.09
C GLY A 46 -9.24 -12.42 30.66
N MET A 47 -10.22 -13.32 30.53
CA MET A 47 -10.61 -13.91 29.24
C MET A 47 -11.36 -12.90 28.35
N ASP A 48 -12.14 -12.00 28.95
CA ASP A 48 -12.98 -11.03 28.24
C ASP A 48 -12.31 -9.66 28.10
N LYS A 49 -11.32 -9.60 27.21
CA LYS A 49 -10.65 -8.36 26.86
C LYS A 49 -11.61 -7.39 26.16
N LYS A 50 -11.69 -6.16 26.66
CA LYS A 50 -12.64 -5.14 26.18
C LYS A 50 -12.13 -3.72 26.43
N VAL A 51 -12.75 -2.73 25.79
CA VAL A 51 -12.45 -1.31 26.00
C VAL A 51 -13.73 -0.60 26.45
N GLN A 52 -13.67 0.11 27.57
CA GLN A 52 -14.76 0.98 27.98
C GLN A 52 -14.51 2.41 27.51
N VAL A 53 -15.54 3.06 27.00
CA VAL A 53 -15.53 4.47 26.63
C VAL A 53 -16.46 5.21 27.58
N VAL A 54 -15.97 6.27 28.23
CA VAL A 54 -16.79 7.20 29.00
C VAL A 54 -17.08 8.42 28.12
N GLY A 55 -18.35 8.58 27.74
CA GLY A 55 -18.82 9.71 26.94
C GLY A 55 -18.86 11.02 27.72
N ALA A 56 -19.12 12.13 27.01
CA ALA A 56 -19.27 13.45 27.64
C ALA A 56 -20.47 13.51 28.61
N ASP A 57 -21.48 12.67 28.37
CA ASP A 57 -22.64 12.44 29.23
C ASP A 57 -22.33 11.58 30.48
N LYS A 58 -21.05 11.21 30.68
CA LYS A 58 -20.56 10.27 31.71
C LYS A 58 -21.13 8.86 31.58
N LYS A 59 -21.81 8.53 30.48
CA LYS A 59 -22.30 7.18 30.21
C LYS A 59 -21.12 6.30 29.81
N LYS A 60 -21.10 5.10 30.37
CA LYS A 60 -20.07 4.09 30.08
C LYS A 60 -20.61 3.12 29.02
N THR A 61 -19.90 3.00 27.92
CA THR A 61 -20.19 2.01 26.86
C THR A 61 -19.02 1.04 26.77
N THR A 62 -19.30 -0.26 26.74
CA THR A 62 -18.27 -1.30 26.68
C THR A 62 -18.23 -1.92 25.29
N TYR A 63 -17.04 -1.98 24.70
CA TYR A 63 -16.78 -2.60 23.41
C TYR A 63 -15.93 -3.86 23.60
N PRO A 64 -16.48 -5.06 23.33
CA PRO A 64 -15.72 -6.31 23.27
C PRO A 64 -14.61 -6.25 22.22
N MET A 65 -13.52 -7.00 22.40
CA MET A 65 -12.36 -6.97 21.50
C MET A 65 -12.72 -7.08 20.02
N PHE A 66 -13.59 -8.02 19.65
CA PHE A 66 -13.95 -8.26 18.24
C PHE A 66 -14.83 -7.16 17.62
N GLN A 67 -15.31 -6.20 18.42
CA GLN A 67 -15.98 -5.00 17.91
C GLN A 67 -15.02 -3.82 17.74
N VAL A 68 -13.80 -3.93 18.26
CA VAL A 68 -12.78 -2.88 18.21
C VAL A 68 -11.84 -3.16 17.05
N ARG A 69 -11.66 -2.18 16.17
CA ARG A 69 -10.65 -2.25 15.11
C ARG A 69 -9.30 -1.72 15.58
N THR A 70 -9.31 -0.57 16.25
CA THR A 70 -8.12 0.05 16.84
C THR A 70 -8.59 1.02 17.92
N TYR A 71 -7.73 1.34 18.88
CA TYR A 71 -7.96 2.47 19.78
C TYR A 71 -6.68 3.21 20.05
N LYS A 72 -6.80 4.52 20.31
CA LYS A 72 -5.73 5.38 20.76
C LYS A 72 -5.94 5.69 22.24
N TRP A 73 -4.99 5.29 23.08
CA TRP A 73 -5.01 5.52 24.52
C TRP A 73 -3.65 6.06 24.96
N LYS A 74 -3.64 7.22 25.65
CA LYS A 74 -2.40 7.85 26.16
C LYS A 74 -1.32 8.01 25.07
N ASN A 75 -1.73 8.49 23.90
CA ASN A 75 -0.89 8.66 22.69
C ASN A 75 -0.39 7.39 22.00
N ASP A 76 -0.69 6.21 22.53
CA ASP A 76 -0.34 4.94 21.92
C ASP A 76 -1.53 4.34 21.17
N PHE A 77 -1.24 3.62 20.09
CA PHE A 77 -2.23 2.89 19.32
C PHE A 77 -2.25 1.42 19.73
N TYR A 78 -3.42 0.82 19.73
CA TYR A 78 -3.61 -0.58 20.09
C TYR A 78 -4.59 -1.24 19.13
N GLN A 79 -4.31 -2.50 18.79
CA GLN A 79 -5.15 -3.28 17.89
C GLN A 79 -5.33 -4.71 18.42
N PRO A 80 -6.49 -5.35 18.15
CA PRO A 80 -6.64 -6.77 18.41
C PRO A 80 -5.76 -7.57 17.43
N VAL A 81 -4.89 -8.39 17.98
CA VAL A 81 -3.99 -9.26 17.21
C VAL A 81 -4.09 -10.68 17.77
N LYS A 82 -4.10 -11.66 16.87
CA LYS A 82 -4.00 -13.08 17.25
C LYS A 82 -2.53 -13.39 17.54
N GLY A 83 -2.15 -13.34 18.81
CA GLY A 83 -0.85 -13.78 19.29
C GLY A 83 -0.82 -15.29 19.57
N PRO A 84 0.28 -15.80 20.14
CA PRO A 84 0.42 -17.23 20.41
C PRO A 84 -0.54 -17.76 21.47
N ASP A 85 -0.81 -16.96 22.51
CA ASP A 85 -1.76 -17.29 23.59
C ASP A 85 -3.22 -16.90 23.24
N GLY A 86 -3.48 -16.58 21.97
CA GLY A 86 -4.79 -16.15 21.48
C GLY A 86 -4.89 -14.64 21.25
N TYR A 87 -6.11 -14.12 21.28
CA TYR A 87 -6.37 -12.72 20.92
C TYR A 87 -6.00 -11.77 22.06
N ALA A 88 -5.25 -10.72 21.74
CA ALA A 88 -4.82 -9.69 22.68
C ALA A 88 -4.82 -8.30 22.02
N PHE A 89 -4.98 -7.26 22.84
CA PHE A 89 -4.70 -5.90 22.39
C PHE A 89 -3.20 -5.65 22.47
N MET A 90 -2.56 -5.52 21.32
CA MET A 90 -1.14 -5.22 21.22
C MET A 90 -0.94 -3.76 20.89
N LYS A 91 0.09 -3.14 21.48
CA LYS A 91 0.51 -1.78 21.17
C LYS A 91 1.14 -1.76 19.78
N VAL A 92 0.65 -0.91 18.90
CA VAL A 92 1.22 -0.69 17.57
C VAL A 92 2.45 0.18 17.73
N ILE A 93 3.63 -0.38 17.44
CA ILE A 93 4.89 0.35 17.44
C ILE A 93 5.13 0.94 16.04
N LYS A 94 4.88 0.14 15.00
CA LYS A 94 5.05 0.55 13.61
C LYS A 94 4.08 -0.20 12.72
N SER A 95 3.42 0.51 11.81
CA SER A 95 2.43 -0.08 10.88
C SER A 95 2.97 -0.13 9.45
N GLY A 96 2.63 -1.19 8.71
CA GLY A 96 2.97 -1.33 7.29
C GLY A 96 2.53 -2.68 6.71
N TYR A 97 3.13 -3.08 5.58
CA TYR A 97 3.02 -4.45 5.06
C TYR A 97 3.53 -5.48 6.08
N LEU A 98 4.60 -5.12 6.79
CA LEU A 98 5.01 -5.70 8.06
C LEU A 98 4.79 -4.65 9.14
N SER A 99 4.08 -5.06 10.18
CA SER A 99 3.79 -4.23 11.34
C SER A 99 4.50 -4.81 12.56
N LEU A 100 5.09 -3.92 13.36
CA LEU A 100 5.70 -4.23 14.65
C LEU A 100 4.74 -3.86 15.77
N PHE A 101 4.50 -4.84 16.63
CA PHE A 101 3.66 -4.73 17.79
C PHE A 101 4.47 -5.03 19.05
N ALA A 102 4.05 -4.40 20.15
CA ALA A 102 4.46 -4.79 21.48
C ALA A 102 3.28 -5.41 22.23
N TYR A 103 3.52 -6.47 23.01
CA TYR A 103 2.50 -7.18 23.77
C TYR A 103 2.93 -7.41 25.22
N GLN A 104 1.94 -7.61 26.09
CA GLN A 104 2.17 -7.92 27.49
C GLN A 104 2.53 -9.40 27.63
N LEU A 105 3.68 -9.67 28.26
CA LEU A 105 4.06 -11.03 28.64
C LEU A 105 3.18 -11.52 29.81
N PRO A 106 3.04 -12.84 29.99
CA PRO A 106 2.29 -13.39 31.12
C PRO A 106 2.77 -12.80 32.46
N ASN A 107 1.81 -12.40 33.30
CA ASN A 107 2.06 -11.79 34.62
C ASN A 107 2.80 -10.44 34.59
N GLN A 108 2.86 -9.76 33.43
CA GLN A 108 3.46 -8.43 33.31
C GLN A 108 2.42 -7.40 32.85
N VAL A 109 2.60 -6.16 33.31
CA VAL A 109 1.80 -5.01 32.89
C VAL A 109 2.47 -4.20 31.78
N THR A 110 3.77 -4.43 31.58
CA THR A 110 4.61 -3.78 30.57
C THR A 110 4.46 -4.47 29.21
N TYR A 111 4.71 -3.71 28.14
CA TYR A 111 4.62 -4.16 26.75
C TYR A 111 6.01 -4.49 26.22
N ASP A 112 6.64 -5.53 26.78
CA ASP A 112 8.03 -5.87 26.48
C ASP A 112 8.18 -6.93 25.39
N GLY A 113 7.15 -7.77 25.20
CA GLY A 113 7.12 -8.75 24.11
C GLY A 113 7.04 -8.06 22.76
N GLN A 114 7.78 -8.55 21.76
CA GLN A 114 7.79 -8.00 20.39
C GLN A 114 7.16 -9.00 19.43
N PHE A 115 6.27 -8.51 18.56
CA PHE A 115 5.49 -9.33 17.65
C PHE A 115 5.46 -8.71 16.26
N LEU A 116 5.67 -9.53 15.24
CA LEU A 116 5.66 -9.14 13.85
C LEU A 116 4.43 -9.73 13.16
N LEU A 117 3.68 -8.89 12.44
CA LEU A 117 2.50 -9.30 11.70
C LEU A 117 2.58 -8.74 10.28
N LYS A 118 2.52 -9.63 9.30
CA LYS A 118 2.41 -9.30 7.88
C LYS A 118 0.96 -9.03 7.51
N LYS A 119 0.76 -8.26 6.44
CA LYS A 119 -0.55 -7.93 5.87
C LYS A 119 -1.31 -9.15 5.32
N ASP A 120 -0.60 -10.23 5.00
CA ASP A 120 -1.17 -11.53 4.60
C ASP A 120 -1.68 -12.36 5.80
N GLY A 121 -1.49 -11.87 7.03
CA GLY A 121 -1.89 -12.54 8.26
C GLY A 121 -0.83 -13.48 8.84
N LYS A 122 0.30 -13.71 8.17
CA LYS A 122 1.43 -14.43 8.77
C LYS A 122 2.02 -13.60 9.89
N SER A 123 2.35 -14.27 11.00
CA SER A 123 2.85 -13.59 12.18
C SER A 123 3.87 -14.43 12.94
N THR A 124 4.73 -13.78 13.69
CA THR A 124 5.70 -14.44 14.57
C THR A 124 6.02 -13.55 15.76
N GLU A 125 6.27 -14.18 16.91
CA GLU A 125 7.02 -13.51 17.97
C GLU A 125 8.45 -13.27 17.51
N VAL A 126 9.09 -12.23 18.03
CA VAL A 126 10.52 -12.00 17.79
C VAL A 126 11.31 -12.87 18.78
N PRO A 127 11.93 -13.97 18.34
CA PRO A 127 12.52 -14.91 19.27
C PRO A 127 13.85 -14.38 19.80
N ASN A 128 14.15 -14.69 21.06
CA ASN A 128 15.43 -14.35 21.68
C ASN A 128 16.57 -15.22 21.13
N LEU A 129 16.34 -16.53 21.12
CA LEU A 129 17.24 -17.52 20.55
C LEU A 129 16.79 -17.78 19.11
N THR A 130 17.72 -18.00 18.18
CA THR A 130 17.42 -18.29 16.76
C THR A 130 16.83 -17.14 15.92
N PHE A 131 16.92 -15.89 16.40
CA PHE A 131 16.47 -14.69 15.67
C PHE A 131 16.82 -14.73 14.17
N LYS A 132 18.09 -14.97 13.86
CA LYS A 132 18.62 -15.03 12.49
C LYS A 132 17.85 -16.00 11.59
N LYS A 133 17.74 -17.26 12.03
CA LYS A 133 17.05 -18.34 11.30
C LYS A 133 15.55 -18.05 11.17
N ALA A 134 14.91 -17.63 12.27
CA ALA A 134 13.48 -17.35 12.28
C ALA A 134 13.11 -16.18 11.37
N MET A 135 13.86 -15.06 11.45
CA MET A 135 13.59 -13.88 10.65
C MET A 135 13.96 -14.06 9.17
N LYS A 136 15.05 -14.78 8.86
CA LYS A 136 15.39 -15.14 7.48
C LYS A 136 14.24 -15.88 6.79
N ASN A 137 13.70 -16.90 7.45
CA ASN A 137 12.58 -17.68 6.91
C ASN A 137 11.29 -16.84 6.89
N PHE A 138 11.04 -16.07 7.95
CA PHE A 138 9.81 -15.27 8.04
C PHE A 138 9.77 -14.16 6.98
N LEU A 139 10.92 -13.61 6.57
CA LEU A 139 11.06 -12.49 5.62
C LEU A 139 11.59 -12.92 4.24
N GLU A 140 11.50 -14.20 3.89
CA GLU A 140 12.03 -14.77 2.62
C GLU A 140 11.48 -14.11 1.34
N ASP A 141 10.30 -13.51 1.43
CA ASP A 141 9.64 -12.75 0.37
C ASP A 141 10.31 -11.39 0.08
N CYS A 142 11.23 -10.95 0.93
CA CYS A 142 12.20 -9.91 0.62
C CYS A 142 13.64 -10.41 0.83
N PRO A 143 14.24 -11.05 -0.20
CA PRO A 143 15.58 -11.63 -0.10
C PRO A 143 16.64 -10.64 0.41
N THR A 144 16.58 -9.38 -0.02
CA THR A 144 17.52 -8.34 0.42
C THR A 144 17.55 -8.17 1.93
N VAL A 145 16.39 -8.15 2.60
CA VAL A 145 16.33 -8.02 4.06
C VAL A 145 16.74 -9.33 4.73
N ALA A 146 16.28 -10.46 4.21
CA ALA A 146 16.62 -11.78 4.72
C ALA A 146 18.15 -12.05 4.68
N ASP A 147 18.81 -11.66 3.59
CA ASP A 147 20.25 -11.81 3.40
C ASP A 147 21.03 -10.92 4.37
N ARG A 148 20.60 -9.67 4.59
CA ARG A 148 21.26 -8.78 5.56
C ARG A 148 21.15 -9.30 6.99
N ILE A 149 20.04 -9.94 7.34
CA ILE A 149 19.91 -10.66 8.62
C ILE A 149 20.84 -11.89 8.64
N ASP A 150 20.94 -12.61 7.53
CA ASP A 150 21.81 -13.80 7.40
C ASP A 150 23.32 -13.47 7.44
N HIS A 151 23.70 -12.24 7.16
CA HIS A 151 25.08 -11.75 7.25
C HIS A 151 25.34 -10.90 8.51
N ASP A 152 24.43 -10.94 9.50
CA ASP A 152 24.52 -10.21 10.77
C ASP A 152 24.60 -8.66 10.63
N GLU A 153 24.21 -8.13 9.47
CA GLU A 153 24.10 -6.68 9.27
C GLU A 153 22.86 -6.08 9.95
N LEU A 154 21.81 -6.90 10.09
CA LEU A 154 20.58 -6.55 10.80
C LEU A 154 20.31 -7.58 11.89
N ASN A 155 20.10 -7.12 13.11
CA ASN A 155 19.85 -7.99 14.26
C ASN A 155 18.58 -7.58 15.03
N LYS A 156 18.33 -8.24 16.17
CA LYS A 156 17.14 -8.02 17.00
C LYS A 156 17.00 -6.56 17.49
N ARG A 157 18.09 -5.81 17.62
CA ARG A 157 18.04 -4.40 18.04
C ARG A 157 17.53 -3.50 16.91
N ASP A 158 17.63 -3.97 15.67
CA ASP A 158 17.34 -3.20 14.46
C ASP A 158 15.92 -3.46 13.94
N LEU A 159 14.99 -3.90 14.80
CA LEU A 159 13.61 -4.22 14.40
C LEU A 159 12.90 -3.09 13.66
N TYR A 160 13.12 -1.83 14.07
CA TYR A 160 12.56 -0.68 13.38
C TYR A 160 13.05 -0.58 11.93
N GLN A 161 14.36 -0.77 11.74
CA GLN A 161 15.01 -0.75 10.43
C GLN A 161 14.58 -1.93 9.57
N ILE A 162 14.53 -3.14 10.14
CA ILE A 162 14.04 -4.35 9.45
C ILE A 162 12.62 -4.12 8.90
N VAL A 163 11.75 -3.52 9.71
CA VAL A 163 10.37 -3.22 9.32
C VAL A 163 10.32 -2.16 8.23
N ASP A 164 11.12 -1.10 8.32
CA ASP A 164 11.21 -0.07 7.27
C ASP A 164 11.67 -0.64 5.93
N GLU A 165 12.76 -1.39 5.94
CA GLU A 165 13.34 -1.95 4.72
C GLU A 165 12.44 -3.00 4.09
N TYR A 166 11.83 -3.86 4.90
CA TYR A 166 10.86 -4.82 4.39
C TYR A 166 9.66 -4.11 3.76
N ASN A 167 9.10 -3.10 4.42
CA ASN A 167 7.97 -2.33 3.89
C ASN A 167 8.33 -1.63 2.57
N ALA A 168 9.53 -1.06 2.46
CA ALA A 168 10.02 -0.45 1.23
C ALA A 168 10.17 -1.48 0.09
N CYS A 169 10.73 -2.65 0.40
CA CYS A 169 10.89 -3.77 -0.54
C CYS A 169 9.55 -4.24 -1.12
N ILE A 170 8.54 -4.47 -0.27
CA ILE A 170 7.21 -4.88 -0.72
C ILE A 170 6.48 -3.76 -1.48
N GLN A 171 6.61 -2.52 -1.03
CA GLN A 171 6.03 -1.36 -1.72
C GLN A 171 6.60 -1.23 -3.14
N SER A 172 7.92 -1.37 -3.33
CA SER A 172 8.55 -1.31 -4.65
C SER A 172 8.00 -2.41 -5.57
N LYS A 173 7.96 -3.67 -5.09
CA LYS A 173 7.41 -4.80 -5.86
C LYS A 173 5.95 -4.56 -6.27
N THR A 174 5.15 -3.95 -5.39
CA THR A 174 3.74 -3.63 -5.67
C THR A 174 3.62 -2.56 -6.76
N VAL A 175 4.43 -1.51 -6.68
CA VAL A 175 4.44 -0.43 -7.69
C VAL A 175 4.86 -0.96 -9.06
N ASP A 176 5.87 -1.82 -9.11
CA ASP A 176 6.35 -2.39 -10.37
C ASP A 176 5.31 -3.31 -11.02
N HIS A 177 4.61 -4.14 -10.23
CA HIS A 177 3.48 -4.92 -10.74
C HIS A 177 2.34 -4.02 -11.23
N GLY A 178 2.04 -2.93 -10.54
CA GLY A 178 1.03 -1.96 -10.97
C GLY A 178 1.36 -1.32 -12.33
N LYS A 179 2.64 -1.00 -12.58
CA LYS A 179 3.10 -0.49 -13.87
C LYS A 179 2.95 -1.54 -14.98
N ILE A 180 3.29 -2.80 -14.71
CA ILE A 180 3.12 -3.89 -15.69
C ILE A 180 1.64 -4.08 -16.04
N ILE A 181 0.74 -4.07 -15.04
CA ILE A 181 -0.70 -4.18 -15.27
C ILE A 181 -1.21 -3.00 -16.10
N ALA A 182 -0.78 -1.78 -15.79
CA ALA A 182 -1.14 -0.59 -16.55
C ALA A 182 -0.63 -0.68 -18.00
N GLN A 183 0.60 -1.13 -18.22
CA GLN A 183 1.17 -1.35 -19.56
C GLN A 183 0.41 -2.41 -20.34
N ARG A 184 0.02 -3.53 -19.70
CA ARG A 184 -0.83 -4.56 -20.32
C ARG A 184 -2.20 -4.05 -20.68
N ALA A 185 -2.85 -3.29 -19.80
CA ALA A 185 -4.15 -2.68 -20.10
C ALA A 185 -4.08 -1.69 -21.28
N VAL A 186 -2.98 -0.93 -21.40
CA VAL A 186 -2.72 -0.07 -22.56
C VAL A 186 -2.47 -0.91 -23.82
N ALA A 187 -1.71 -1.99 -23.74
CA ALA A 187 -1.44 -2.89 -24.86
C ALA A 187 -2.72 -3.60 -25.34
N GLU A 188 -3.57 -4.10 -24.44
CA GLU A 188 -4.87 -4.71 -24.76
C GLU A 188 -5.79 -3.70 -25.44
N LYS A 189 -5.80 -2.45 -24.99
CA LYS A 189 -6.55 -1.38 -25.66
C LYS A 189 -6.02 -1.10 -27.08
N LYS A 190 -4.68 -1.06 -27.23
CA LYS A 190 -3.99 -0.91 -28.53
C LYS A 190 -4.06 -2.14 -29.44
N LEU A 191 -4.63 -3.26 -28.99
CA LEU A 191 -4.84 -4.44 -29.82
C LEU A 191 -6.28 -4.51 -30.35
N SER A 192 -7.21 -3.74 -29.76
CA SER A 192 -8.64 -3.82 -30.11
C SER A 192 -8.92 -3.40 -31.55
N ALA A 193 -8.28 -2.35 -32.09
CA ALA A 193 -8.46 -1.98 -33.50
C ALA A 193 -7.70 -2.92 -34.45
N TRP A 194 -6.60 -3.53 -34.00
CA TRP A 194 -5.85 -4.53 -34.77
C TRP A 194 -6.59 -5.87 -34.88
N ASP A 195 -7.30 -6.29 -33.83
CA ASP A 195 -8.19 -7.45 -33.85
C ASP A 195 -9.35 -7.23 -34.83
N VAL A 196 -9.95 -6.03 -34.82
CA VAL A 196 -11.02 -5.66 -35.77
C VAL A 196 -10.51 -5.65 -37.21
N LEU A 197 -9.29 -5.13 -37.45
CA LEU A 197 -8.67 -5.15 -38.77
C LEU A 197 -8.39 -6.59 -39.23
N GLU A 198 -7.83 -7.43 -38.36
CA GLU A 198 -7.53 -8.84 -38.68
C GLU A 198 -8.79 -9.63 -39.05
N GLU A 199 -9.85 -9.51 -38.26
CA GLU A 199 -11.11 -10.20 -38.53
C GLU A 199 -11.77 -9.72 -39.83
N LYS A 200 -11.65 -8.42 -40.13
CA LYS A 200 -12.16 -7.88 -41.40
C LYS A 200 -11.37 -8.41 -42.60
N VAL A 201 -10.05 -8.51 -42.49
CA VAL A 201 -9.20 -9.09 -43.56
C VAL A 201 -9.49 -10.58 -43.74
N LYS A 202 -9.70 -11.34 -42.64
CA LYS A 202 -10.08 -12.77 -42.72
C LYS A 202 -11.43 -12.96 -43.41
N GLY A 203 -12.42 -12.15 -43.05
CA GLY A 203 -13.81 -12.26 -43.53
C GLY A 203 -14.05 -11.81 -44.97
N GLU A 204 -13.13 -11.05 -45.57
CA GLU A 204 -13.23 -10.59 -46.96
C GLU A 204 -12.92 -11.72 -47.96
N ALA A 205 -13.46 -11.62 -49.18
CA ALA A 205 -13.11 -12.53 -50.28
C ALA A 205 -11.59 -12.57 -50.52
N ASP A 206 -11.07 -13.69 -51.05
CA ASP A 206 -9.63 -13.85 -51.24
C ASP A 206 -9.09 -12.79 -52.24
N PHE A 207 -7.97 -12.16 -51.88
CA PHE A 207 -7.36 -11.09 -52.68
C PHE A 207 -5.84 -11.22 -52.68
N GLU A 208 -5.22 -10.68 -53.74
CA GLU A 208 -3.77 -10.70 -53.89
C GLU A 208 -3.09 -9.97 -52.72
N GLY A 209 -2.25 -10.69 -51.98
CA GLY A 209 -1.56 -10.14 -50.80
C GLY A 209 -2.31 -10.33 -49.47
N LYS A 210 -3.48 -10.99 -49.44
CA LYS A 210 -4.23 -11.27 -48.19
C LYS A 210 -3.39 -12.02 -47.15
N ALA A 211 -2.69 -13.08 -47.55
CA ALA A 211 -1.82 -13.84 -46.64
C ALA A 211 -0.71 -12.96 -46.05
N ASN A 212 -0.03 -12.18 -46.90
CA ASN A 212 1.02 -11.26 -46.46
C ASN A 212 0.48 -10.17 -45.52
N ALA A 213 -0.72 -9.64 -45.78
CA ALA A 213 -1.37 -8.68 -44.90
C ALA A 213 -1.68 -9.26 -43.52
N LEU A 214 -2.17 -10.50 -43.46
CA LEU A 214 -2.42 -11.19 -42.20
C LEU A 214 -1.13 -11.46 -41.42
N GLU A 215 -0.06 -11.88 -42.10
CA GLU A 215 1.26 -12.05 -41.47
C GLU A 215 1.80 -10.74 -40.92
N MET A 216 1.69 -9.64 -41.67
CA MET A 216 2.11 -8.30 -41.21
C MET A 216 1.27 -7.83 -40.01
N ILE A 217 -0.05 -8.06 -40.01
CA ILE A 217 -0.92 -7.75 -38.87
C ILE A 217 -0.48 -8.56 -37.64
N GLN A 218 -0.18 -9.86 -37.80
CA GLN A 218 0.29 -10.70 -36.69
C GLN A 218 1.66 -10.26 -36.17
N ASP A 219 2.61 -9.89 -37.04
CA ASP A 219 3.91 -9.35 -36.62
C ASP A 219 3.73 -8.05 -35.83
N ILE A 220 2.87 -7.14 -36.32
CA ILE A 220 2.55 -5.89 -35.64
C ILE A 220 1.94 -6.14 -34.25
N LYS A 221 0.90 -6.98 -34.16
CA LYS A 221 0.29 -7.37 -32.87
C LYS A 221 1.31 -7.99 -31.92
N GLY A 222 2.19 -8.85 -32.44
CA GLY A 222 3.29 -9.44 -31.69
C GLY A 222 4.23 -8.38 -31.13
N ARG A 223 4.65 -7.40 -31.94
CA ARG A 223 5.51 -6.29 -31.51
C ARG A 223 4.82 -5.37 -30.49
N ILE A 224 3.54 -5.06 -30.67
CA ILE A 224 2.74 -4.29 -29.70
C ILE A 224 2.73 -5.01 -28.34
N SER A 225 2.46 -6.32 -28.34
CA SER A 225 2.43 -7.12 -27.10
C SER A 225 3.77 -7.15 -26.35
N ARG A 226 4.89 -7.00 -27.08
CA ARG A 226 6.25 -6.95 -26.53
C ARG A 226 6.77 -5.52 -26.30
N ALA A 227 5.93 -4.50 -26.54
CA ALA A 227 6.31 -3.09 -26.49
C ALA A 227 7.53 -2.73 -27.37
N GLU A 228 7.65 -3.38 -28.53
CA GLU A 228 8.73 -3.16 -29.50
C GLU A 228 8.35 -2.08 -30.54
N LYS A 229 9.35 -1.37 -31.05
CA LYS A 229 9.14 -0.41 -32.14
C LYS A 229 8.80 -1.16 -33.44
N ILE A 230 7.69 -0.77 -34.08
CA ILE A 230 7.30 -1.32 -35.38
C ILE A 230 8.10 -0.61 -36.47
N PRO A 231 8.81 -1.34 -37.34
CA PRO A 231 9.51 -0.72 -38.46
C PRO A 231 8.56 -0.11 -39.48
N ASN A 232 8.89 1.07 -40.02
CA ASN A 232 8.05 1.75 -41.00
C ASN A 232 7.78 0.92 -42.26
N PHE A 233 8.72 0.06 -42.68
CA PHE A 233 8.52 -0.79 -43.85
C PHE A 233 7.38 -1.80 -43.67
N VAL A 234 7.12 -2.27 -42.44
CA VAL A 234 5.99 -3.18 -42.14
C VAL A 234 4.67 -2.41 -42.26
N LEU A 235 4.64 -1.17 -41.78
CA LEU A 235 3.46 -0.30 -41.88
C LEU A 235 3.14 0.07 -43.32
N GLU A 236 4.15 0.44 -44.11
CA GLU A 236 3.97 0.77 -45.52
C GLU A 236 3.63 -0.47 -46.36
N GLY A 237 4.24 -1.62 -46.05
CA GLY A 237 3.88 -2.91 -46.64
C GLY A 237 2.41 -3.26 -46.39
N LEU A 238 1.93 -3.09 -45.17
CA LEU A 238 0.53 -3.34 -44.82
C LEU A 238 -0.43 -2.37 -45.54
N LYS A 239 -0.12 -1.07 -45.58
CA LYS A 239 -0.91 -0.08 -46.34
C LYS A 239 -0.98 -0.41 -47.83
N SER A 240 0.12 -0.90 -48.40
CA SER A 240 0.18 -1.29 -49.81
C SER A 240 -0.59 -2.57 -50.12
N SER A 241 -0.75 -3.46 -49.14
CA SER A 241 -1.51 -4.71 -49.27
C SER A 241 -3.01 -4.53 -49.02
N LEU A 242 -3.40 -3.51 -48.25
CA LEU A 242 -4.80 -3.19 -47.90
C LEU A 242 -5.29 -1.93 -48.62
N THR A 243 -5.24 -1.93 -49.95
CA THR A 243 -5.63 -0.78 -50.80
C THR A 243 -7.13 -0.62 -51.01
N GLN A 244 -7.90 -1.64 -50.67
CA GLN A 244 -9.35 -1.69 -50.86
C GLN A 244 -10.06 -0.71 -49.92
N ASP A 245 -11.11 -0.04 -50.41
CA ASP A 245 -11.85 0.97 -49.65
C ASP A 245 -12.46 0.41 -48.35
N THR A 246 -12.77 -0.89 -48.32
CA THR A 246 -13.32 -1.59 -47.16
C THR A 246 -12.36 -1.61 -45.97
N PHE A 247 -11.04 -1.52 -46.21
CA PHE A 247 -10.01 -1.58 -45.18
C PHE A 247 -9.47 -0.23 -44.74
N LYS A 248 -9.71 0.85 -45.49
CA LYS A 248 -9.16 2.19 -45.19
C LYS A 248 -9.46 2.65 -43.76
N GLN A 249 -10.74 2.63 -43.37
CA GLN A 249 -11.16 3.08 -42.05
C GLN A 249 -10.62 2.19 -40.90
N PRO A 250 -10.79 0.85 -40.95
CA PRO A 250 -10.17 -0.06 -39.96
C PRO A 250 -8.65 0.08 -39.85
N LEU A 251 -7.96 0.27 -40.99
CA LEU A 251 -6.51 0.43 -41.02
C LEU A 251 -6.09 1.77 -40.38
N GLU A 252 -6.76 2.86 -40.69
CA GLU A 252 -6.49 4.16 -40.05
C GLU A 252 -6.71 4.11 -38.54
N ASP A 253 -7.77 3.45 -38.09
CA ASP A 253 -8.06 3.33 -36.66
C ASP A 253 -7.01 2.46 -35.94
N ALA A 254 -6.55 1.37 -36.56
CA ALA A 254 -5.43 0.55 -36.07
C ALA A 254 -4.10 1.33 -36.03
N LEU A 255 -3.82 2.14 -37.05
CA LEU A 255 -2.61 2.96 -37.12
C LEU A 255 -2.60 4.10 -36.10
N LYS A 256 -3.76 4.69 -35.75
CA LYS A 256 -3.87 5.71 -34.69
C LYS A 256 -3.46 5.15 -33.32
N GLU A 257 -3.69 3.86 -33.07
CA GLU A 257 -3.28 3.20 -31.81
C GLU A 257 -1.77 3.03 -31.67
N LEU A 258 -1.00 3.22 -32.75
CA LEU A 258 0.47 3.18 -32.73
C LEU A 258 1.12 4.49 -32.29
N ASN A 259 0.42 5.62 -32.42
CA ASN A 259 0.84 6.92 -31.92
C ASN A 259 0.51 7.12 -30.43
#